data_AF-A0A183E2I9-F1
#
_entry.id   AF-A0A183E2I9-F1
#
_cell.length_a   1.000
_cell.length_b   1.000
_cell.length_c   1.000
_cell.angle_alpha   90.00
_cell.angle_beta   90.00
_cell.angle_gamma   90.00
#
_symmetry.space_group_name_H-M   'P 1'
#
loop_
_entity.id
_entity.type
_entity.pdbx_description
1 polymer ?
#
loop_
_entity_poly.entity_id
_entity_poly.type
_entity_poly.pdbx_seq_one_letter_code
_entity_poly.pdbx_strand_id
1 'polypeptide(L)'
;MWLCQVIEDRPKVKASRPVKTEEKEGGRTIWRNIIWLIILFAYSFIGGVIFSAIEGGHDESELLRKYEHDMSIYVKHKMYQLQIFTKLCEIDRNTSYTRNESASEVEEQKMQLVSNALGWYEQMLGISITEPVMEVSRWNIWGGVYYAASLYTTIGK
;
A
#
# COMPACT_ATOMS: atom_id res chain seq x y z
N MET A 1 -83.99 -67.66 -39.08
CA MET A 1 -82.69 -67.54 -39.78
C MET A 1 -81.93 -66.42 -39.08
N TRP A 2 -80.87 -66.82 -38.38
CA TRP A 2 -80.01 -65.98 -37.55
C TRP A 2 -79.15 -65.06 -38.39
N LEU A 3 -78.81 -63.88 -37.88
CA LEU A 3 -77.50 -63.23 -38.08
C LEU A 3 -77.32 -62.14 -37.00
N CYS A 4 -76.71 -62.51 -35.87
CA CYS A 4 -76.14 -61.57 -34.90
C CYS A 4 -74.84 -61.01 -35.49
N GLN A 5 -74.77 -59.70 -35.72
CA GLN A 5 -73.51 -59.01 -35.98
C GLN A 5 -72.87 -58.65 -34.65
N VAL A 6 -71.78 -59.36 -34.32
CA VAL A 6 -70.87 -59.03 -33.22
C VAL A 6 -70.19 -57.71 -33.57
N ILE A 7 -70.48 -56.66 -32.80
CA ILE A 7 -69.75 -55.39 -32.88
C ILE A 7 -68.57 -55.49 -31.90
N GLU A 8 -67.38 -55.53 -32.47
CA GLU A 8 -66.10 -55.65 -31.79
C GLU A 8 -65.70 -54.28 -31.19
N ASP A 9 -65.77 -54.15 -29.87
CA ASP A 9 -65.53 -52.90 -29.15
C ASP A 9 -64.01 -52.69 -28.97
N ARG A 10 -63.40 -51.83 -29.81
CA ARG A 10 -61.97 -51.50 -29.71
C ARG A 10 -61.73 -50.49 -28.58
N PRO A 11 -60.73 -50.69 -27.69
CA PRO A 11 -60.52 -49.80 -26.55
C PRO A 11 -60.08 -48.40 -27.00
N LYS A 12 -60.82 -47.38 -26.56
CA LYS A 12 -60.51 -45.96 -26.77
C LYS A 12 -59.17 -45.61 -26.11
N VAL A 13 -58.16 -45.31 -26.92
CA VAL A 13 -56.88 -44.74 -26.48
C VAL A 13 -57.15 -43.42 -25.77
N LYS A 14 -56.81 -43.33 -24.49
CA LYS A 14 -56.92 -42.10 -23.69
C LYS A 14 -55.94 -41.06 -24.26
N ALA A 15 -56.47 -39.95 -24.78
CA ALA A 15 -55.67 -38.78 -25.11
C ALA A 15 -55.00 -38.25 -23.82
N SER A 16 -53.67 -38.24 -23.79
CA SER A 16 -52.89 -37.65 -22.71
C SER A 16 -53.14 -36.14 -22.68
N ARG A 17 -53.41 -35.60 -21.48
CA ARG A 17 -53.51 -34.15 -21.26
C ARG A 17 -52.16 -33.51 -21.61
N PRO A 18 -52.13 -32.32 -22.24
CA PRO A 18 -50.87 -31.61 -22.47
C PRO A 18 -50.27 -31.25 -21.11
N VAL A 19 -49.04 -31.73 -20.87
CA VAL A 19 -48.21 -31.31 -19.75
C VAL A 19 -47.91 -29.83 -19.97
N LYS A 20 -48.36 -28.97 -19.04
CA LYS A 20 -47.97 -27.57 -19.03
C LYS A 20 -46.49 -27.52 -18.63
N THR A 21 -45.63 -27.17 -19.58
CA THR A 21 -44.22 -26.85 -19.29
C THR A 21 -44.22 -25.55 -18.51
N GLU A 22 -43.92 -25.60 -17.22
CA GLU A 22 -43.66 -24.39 -16.44
C GLU A 22 -42.38 -23.75 -16.99
N GLU A 23 -42.52 -22.61 -17.67
CA GLU A 23 -41.39 -21.80 -18.09
C GLU A 23 -40.66 -21.29 -16.85
N LYS A 24 -39.35 -21.57 -16.78
CA LYS A 24 -38.49 -21.12 -15.67
C LYS A 24 -38.24 -19.61 -15.77
N GLU A 25 -39.20 -18.79 -15.37
CA GLU A 25 -39.08 -17.32 -15.30
C GLU A 25 -37.95 -16.84 -14.37
N GLY A 26 -37.46 -17.70 -13.47
CA GLY A 26 -36.42 -17.36 -12.49
C GLY A 26 -35.04 -17.05 -13.08
N GLY A 27 -34.69 -17.55 -14.28
CA GLY A 27 -33.37 -17.29 -14.87
C GLY A 27 -33.19 -15.85 -15.36
N ARG A 28 -34.27 -15.23 -15.84
CA ARG A 28 -34.25 -13.92 -16.51
C ARG A 28 -34.17 -12.75 -15.51
N THR A 29 -34.72 -12.92 -14.32
CA THR A 29 -34.63 -11.94 -13.21
C THR A 29 -33.25 -11.95 -12.57
N ILE A 30 -32.65 -13.12 -12.36
CA ILE A 30 -31.30 -13.28 -11.81
C ILE A 30 -30.27 -12.62 -12.74
N TRP A 31 -30.36 -12.86 -14.05
CA TRP A 31 -29.45 -12.27 -15.03
C TRP A 31 -29.54 -10.73 -15.09
N ARG A 32 -30.75 -10.19 -14.96
CA ARG A 32 -30.97 -8.74 -14.87
C ARG A 32 -30.29 -8.14 -13.64
N ASN A 33 -30.36 -8.80 -12.49
CA ASN A 33 -29.70 -8.34 -11.27
C ASN A 33 -28.16 -8.42 -11.37
N ILE A 34 -27.64 -9.46 -12.04
CA ILE A 34 -26.20 -9.59 -12.30
C ILE A 34 -25.71 -8.47 -13.22
N ILE A 35 -26.46 -8.09 -14.26
CA ILE A 35 -26.12 -6.94 -15.11
C ILE A 35 -26.02 -5.65 -14.28
N TRP A 36 -26.99 -5.39 -13.40
CA TRP A 36 -26.96 -4.21 -12.53
C TRP A 36 -25.75 -4.22 -11.59
N LEU A 37 -25.36 -5.37 -11.05
CA LEU A 37 -24.15 -5.52 -10.24
C LEU A 37 -22.88 -5.25 -11.04
N ILE A 38 -22.81 -5.71 -12.29
CA ILE A 38 -21.66 -5.44 -13.17
C ILE A 38 -21.56 -3.95 -13.49
N ILE A 39 -22.69 -3.30 -13.80
CA ILE A 39 -22.73 -1.84 -14.06
C ILE A 39 -22.30 -1.07 -12.81
N LEU A 40 -22.79 -1.47 -11.63
CA LEU A 40 -22.42 -0.83 -10.36
C LEU A 40 -20.95 -1.06 -10.02
N PHE A 41 -20.44 -2.28 -10.24
CA PHE A 41 -19.03 -2.59 -10.07
C PHE A 41 -18.15 -1.77 -11.01
N ALA A 42 -18.53 -1.67 -12.30
CA ALA A 42 -17.82 -0.87 -13.28
C ALA A 42 -17.81 0.62 -12.90
N TYR A 43 -18.95 1.16 -12.42
CA TYR A 43 -19.04 2.53 -11.93
C TYR A 43 -18.11 2.78 -10.74
N SER A 44 -18.10 1.89 -9.74
CA SER A 44 -17.20 1.99 -8.59
C SER A 44 -15.73 1.82 -8.98
N PHE A 45 -15.43 0.96 -9.95
CA PHE A 45 -14.08 0.74 -10.46
C PHE A 45 -13.55 1.99 -11.18
N ILE A 46 -14.37 2.60 -12.04
CA ILE A 46 -14.03 3.87 -12.73
C ILE A 46 -13.82 4.99 -11.72
N GLY A 47 -14.69 5.09 -10.72
CA GLY A 47 -14.51 6.02 -9.60
C GLY A 47 -13.19 5.78 -8.88
N GLY A 48 -12.88 4.53 -8.53
CA GLY A 48 -11.63 4.16 -7.88
C GLY A 48 -10.39 4.51 -8.69
N VAL A 49 -10.42 4.34 -10.02
CA VAL A 49 -9.33 4.73 -10.93
C VAL A 49 -9.17 6.25 -10.97
N ILE A 50 -10.27 7.01 -11.08
CA ILE A 50 -10.23 8.48 -11.14
C ILE A 50 -9.74 9.07 -9.81
N PHE A 51 -10.28 8.61 -8.67
CA PHE A 51 -9.83 9.08 -7.35
C PHE A 51 -8.38 8.67 -7.05
N SER A 52 -7.97 7.45 -7.41
CA SER A 52 -6.58 7.01 -7.24
C SER A 52 -5.62 7.86 -8.10
N ALA A 53 -6.01 8.25 -9.31
CA ALA A 53 -5.18 9.12 -10.15
C ALA A 53 -5.10 10.57 -9.61
N ILE A 54 -6.21 11.11 -9.09
CA ILE A 54 -6.27 12.49 -8.59
C ILE A 54 -5.58 12.62 -7.23
N GLU A 55 -5.93 11.76 -6.26
CA GLU A 55 -5.42 11.88 -4.89
C GLU A 55 -4.12 11.10 -4.67
N GLY A 56 -3.94 9.96 -5.36
CA GLY A 56 -2.73 9.14 -5.21
C GLY A 56 -1.47 9.85 -5.67
N GLY A 57 -1.53 10.63 -6.77
CA GLY A 57 -0.36 11.40 -7.22
C GLY A 57 0.03 12.53 -6.26
N HIS A 58 -0.93 13.15 -5.58
CA HIS A 58 -0.64 14.19 -4.60
C HIS A 58 -0.06 13.61 -3.31
N ASP A 59 -0.68 12.55 -2.78
CA ASP A 59 -0.24 11.85 -1.57
C ASP A 59 1.13 11.19 -1.77
N GLU A 60 1.37 10.56 -2.92
CA GLU A 60 2.68 10.01 -3.29
C GLU A 60 3.76 11.09 -3.33
N SER A 61 3.47 12.27 -3.90
CA SER A 61 4.44 13.37 -3.93
C SER A 61 4.76 13.92 -2.54
N GLU A 62 3.78 13.98 -1.64
CA GLU A 62 4.00 14.42 -0.26
C GLU A 62 4.79 13.38 0.55
N LEU A 63 4.46 12.10 0.38
CA LEU A 63 5.17 10.97 0.98
C LEU A 63 6.62 10.91 0.50
N LEU A 64 6.84 11.05 -0.81
CA LEU A 64 8.18 11.14 -1.40
C LEU A 64 8.95 12.34 -0.85
N ARG A 65 8.32 13.51 -0.72
CA ARG A 65 8.96 14.70 -0.15
C ARG A 65 9.34 14.51 1.32
N LYS A 66 8.49 13.86 2.12
CA LYS A 66 8.79 13.51 3.52
C LYS A 66 9.95 12.51 3.59
N TYR A 67 9.89 11.46 2.78
CA TYR A 67 10.95 10.46 2.70
C TYR A 67 12.28 11.07 2.26
N GLU A 68 12.29 11.90 1.23
CA GLU A 68 13.51 12.58 0.75
C GLU A 68 14.08 13.50 1.83
N HIS A 69 13.21 14.23 2.54
CA HIS A 69 13.62 15.06 3.67
C HIS A 69 14.28 14.22 4.77
N ASP A 70 13.63 13.15 5.23
CA ASP A 70 14.13 12.30 6.30
C ASP A 70 15.39 11.53 5.88
N MET A 71 15.45 11.09 4.62
CA MET A 71 16.64 10.49 4.03
C MET A 71 17.80 11.48 3.99
N SER A 72 17.55 12.75 3.64
CA SER A 72 18.59 13.78 3.64
C SER A 72 19.15 14.03 5.04
N ILE A 73 18.31 13.95 6.08
CA ILE A 73 18.73 14.03 7.48
C ILE A 73 19.58 12.80 7.82
N TYR A 74 19.10 11.59 7.51
CA TYR A 74 19.85 10.36 7.75
C TYR A 74 21.23 10.36 7.08
N VAL A 75 21.31 10.78 5.81
CA VAL A 75 22.58 10.88 5.06
C VAL A 75 23.52 11.89 5.72
N LYS A 76 23.03 13.06 6.15
CA LYS A 76 23.83 14.04 6.89
C LYS A 76 24.39 13.44 8.18
N HIS A 77 23.58 12.68 8.93
CA HIS A 77 24.05 12.00 10.15
C HIS A 77 25.15 10.97 9.85
N LYS A 78 25.01 10.17 8.79
CA LYS A 78 26.07 9.25 8.34
C LYS A 78 27.34 9.98 7.91
N MET A 79 27.19 11.11 7.24
CA MET A 79 28.32 11.97 6.89
C MET A 79 29.02 12.50 8.13
N TYR A 80 28.29 12.96 9.15
CA TYR A 80 28.89 13.41 10.42
C TYR A 80 29.62 12.29 11.16
N GLN A 81 29.06 11.07 11.18
CA GLN A 81 29.72 9.89 11.74
C GLN A 81 31.06 9.60 11.04
N LEU A 82 31.10 9.72 9.71
CA LEU A 82 32.33 9.55 8.95
C LEU A 82 33.33 10.69 9.21
N GLN A 83 32.86 11.94 9.28
CA GLN A 83 33.71 13.09 9.52
C GLN A 83 34.35 13.08 10.91
N ILE A 84 33.60 12.70 11.96
CA ILE A 84 34.17 12.59 13.31
C ILE A 84 35.19 11.45 13.36
N PHE A 85 34.90 10.31 12.73
CA PHE A 85 35.85 9.21 12.63
C PHE A 85 37.16 9.64 11.96
N THR A 86 37.08 10.30 10.80
CA THR A 86 38.26 10.81 10.08
C THR A 86 39.05 11.79 10.93
N LYS A 87 38.39 12.76 11.59
CA LYS A 87 39.06 13.73 12.47
C LYS A 87 39.79 13.05 13.62
N LEU A 88 39.18 12.03 14.24
CA LEU A 88 39.82 11.28 15.32
C LEU A 88 41.05 10.50 14.81
N CYS A 89 40.96 9.86 13.64
CA CYS A 89 42.10 9.19 13.01
C CYS A 89 43.23 10.17 12.62
N GLU A 90 42.89 11.38 12.17
CA GLU A 90 43.86 12.43 11.86
C GLU A 90 44.59 12.92 13.12
N ILE A 91 43.87 13.16 14.21
CA ILE A 91 44.46 13.55 15.51
C ILE A 91 45.40 12.47 16.03
N ASP A 92 45.02 11.19 15.90
CA ASP A 92 45.85 10.07 16.33
C ASP A 92 47.15 9.96 15.54
N ARG A 93 47.06 10.02 14.20
CA ARG A 93 48.21 9.94 13.28
C ARG A 93 49.12 11.16 13.34
N ASN A 94 48.61 12.32 13.77
CA ASN A 94 49.39 13.55 13.76
C ASN A 94 50.58 13.45 14.73
N THR A 95 51.78 13.28 14.17
CA THR A 95 53.03 13.10 14.90
C THR A 95 53.72 14.43 15.20
N SER A 96 53.16 15.58 14.78
CA SER A 96 53.79 16.90 14.93
C SER A 96 54.08 17.28 16.39
N TYR A 97 53.29 16.77 17.33
CA TYR A 97 53.42 17.03 18.77
C TYR A 97 54.63 16.33 19.41
N THR A 98 55.15 15.27 18.80
CA THR A 98 56.22 14.44 19.40
C THR A 98 57.63 15.04 19.28
N ARG A 99 57.79 16.19 18.60
CA ARG A 99 59.12 16.65 18.20
C ARG A 99 59.93 17.30 19.32
N ASN A 100 59.30 17.88 20.34
CA ASN A 100 59.99 18.58 21.45
C ASN A 100 59.24 18.59 22.80
N GLU A 101 58.06 17.97 22.91
CA GLU A 101 57.19 18.04 24.10
C GLU A 101 57.26 16.76 24.95
N SER A 102 56.99 16.87 26.24
CA SER A 102 56.91 15.70 27.12
C SER A 102 55.69 14.83 26.76
N ALA A 103 55.78 13.51 26.97
CA ALA A 103 54.68 12.59 26.64
C ALA A 103 53.33 12.99 27.28
N SER A 104 53.36 13.56 28.49
CA SER A 104 52.18 14.04 29.21
C SER A 104 51.54 15.27 28.54
N GLU A 105 52.34 16.23 28.05
CA GLU A 105 51.83 17.43 27.37
C GLU A 105 51.19 17.08 26.03
N VAL A 106 51.80 16.12 25.30
CA VAL A 106 51.26 15.61 24.03
C VAL A 106 49.89 14.94 24.23
N GLU A 107 49.74 14.15 25.29
CA GLU A 107 48.47 13.50 25.63
C GLU A 107 47.39 14.54 25.98
N GLU A 108 47.73 15.58 26.75
CA GLU A 108 46.78 16.63 27.12
C GLU A 108 46.31 17.43 25.91
N GLN A 109 47.21 17.79 24.99
CA GLN A 109 46.86 18.49 23.75
C GLN A 109 45.96 17.62 22.84
N LYS A 110 46.27 16.32 22.72
CA LYS A 110 45.42 15.37 21.98
C LYS A 110 44.03 15.26 22.61
N MET A 111 43.95 15.19 23.94
CA MET A 111 42.69 15.14 24.66
C MET A 111 41.82 16.37 24.39
N GLN A 112 42.42 17.57 24.37
CA GLN A 112 41.70 18.80 24.03
C GLN A 112 41.16 18.80 22.60
N LEU A 113 41.95 18.32 21.62
CA LEU A 113 41.52 18.21 20.23
C LEU A 113 40.37 17.22 20.04
N VAL A 114 40.47 16.05 20.70
CA VAL A 114 39.41 15.05 20.71
C VAL A 114 38.13 15.61 21.34
N SER A 115 38.25 16.27 22.49
CA SER A 115 37.09 16.89 23.17
C SER A 115 36.42 17.95 22.30
N ASN A 116 37.18 18.77 21.58
CA ASN A 116 36.64 19.77 20.66
C ASN A 116 35.93 19.11 19.46
N ALA A 117 36.55 18.08 18.87
CA ALA A 117 35.95 17.33 17.76
C ALA A 117 34.63 16.66 18.16
N LEU A 118 34.57 16.07 19.36
CA LEU A 118 33.36 15.47 19.92
C LEU A 118 32.28 16.53 20.21
N GLY A 119 32.65 17.67 20.80
CA GLY A 119 31.71 18.77 21.04
C GLY A 119 31.08 19.30 19.76
N TRP A 120 31.85 19.41 18.67
CA TRP A 120 31.32 19.75 17.34
C TRP A 120 30.34 18.68 16.81
N TYR A 121 30.66 17.40 16.98
CA TYR A 121 29.79 16.28 16.55
C TYR A 121 28.47 16.26 17.32
N GLU A 122 28.51 16.48 18.64
CA GLU A 122 27.32 16.56 19.50
C GLU A 122 26.41 17.73 19.12
N GLN A 123 26.98 18.90 18.81
CA GLN A 123 26.22 20.06 18.31
C GLN A 123 25.48 19.77 17.00
N MET A 124 26.04 18.90 16.14
CA MET A 124 25.46 18.56 14.84
C MET A 124 24.38 17.46 14.90
N LEU A 125 24.31 16.70 16.00
CA LEU A 125 23.56 15.44 16.07
C LEU A 125 22.09 15.54 16.53
N GLY A 126 21.54 16.74 16.72
CA GLY A 126 20.16 17.02 17.20
C GLY A 126 19.16 15.85 17.17
N ILE A 127 18.62 15.52 18.36
CA ILE A 127 17.96 14.26 18.75
C ILE A 127 16.75 13.88 17.87
N SER A 128 16.88 12.84 17.04
CA SER A 128 16.11 11.58 17.03
C SER A 128 16.43 10.82 15.73
N ILE A 129 16.75 9.52 15.81
CA ILE A 129 17.20 8.73 14.66
C ILE A 129 16.32 7.49 14.52
N THR A 130 15.42 7.55 13.56
CA THR A 130 14.74 6.39 12.99
C THR A 130 15.08 6.32 11.52
N GLU A 131 15.41 5.13 11.02
CA GLU A 131 15.60 4.93 9.58
C GLU A 131 14.30 5.27 8.86
N PRO A 132 14.32 6.15 7.84
CA PRO A 132 13.11 6.54 7.13
C PRO A 132 12.59 5.34 6.33
N VAL A 133 11.36 4.93 6.62
CA VAL A 133 10.65 3.91 5.85
C VAL A 133 9.67 4.62 4.91
N MET A 134 9.72 4.28 3.62
CA MET A 134 8.72 4.73 2.65
C MET A 134 7.34 4.18 3.04
N GLU A 135 6.44 5.03 3.48
CA GLU A 135 5.04 4.66 3.64
C GLU A 135 4.37 4.54 2.27
N VAL A 136 3.57 3.49 2.07
CA VAL A 136 2.81 3.28 0.84
C VAL A 136 1.52 4.09 0.92
N SER A 137 1.20 4.85 -0.13
CA SER A 137 -0.06 5.61 -0.17
C SER A 137 -1.27 4.69 0.02
N ARG A 138 -2.22 5.15 0.82
CA ARG A 138 -3.51 4.48 1.04
C ARG A 138 -4.43 4.57 -0.18
N TRP A 139 -4.11 5.47 -1.13
CA TRP A 139 -4.88 5.75 -2.33
C TRP A 139 -4.46 4.90 -3.54
N ASN A 140 -4.20 3.61 -3.31
CA ASN A 140 -4.11 2.65 -4.40
C ASN A 140 -5.53 2.35 -4.96
N ILE A 141 -5.60 1.70 -6.13
CA ILE A 141 -6.88 1.39 -6.81
C ILE A 141 -7.88 0.72 -5.86
N TRP A 142 -7.41 -0.17 -5.00
CA TRP A 142 -8.26 -0.89 -4.04
C TRP A 142 -8.72 -0.02 -2.87
N GLY A 143 -7.86 0.88 -2.38
CA GLY A 143 -8.22 1.91 -1.40
C GLY A 143 -9.25 2.88 -1.95
N GLY A 144 -9.11 3.29 -3.22
CA GLY A 144 -10.10 4.13 -3.93
C GLY A 144 -11.45 3.42 -4.11
N VAL A 145 -11.44 2.14 -4.49
CA VAL A 145 -12.66 1.32 -4.58
C VAL A 145 -13.30 1.14 -3.20
N TYR A 146 -12.52 0.91 -2.14
CA TYR A 146 -13.03 0.79 -0.78
C TYR A 146 -13.65 2.10 -0.27
N TYR A 147 -13.02 3.24 -0.55
CA TYR A 147 -13.54 4.56 -0.20
C TYR A 147 -14.85 4.86 -0.94
N ALA A 148 -14.89 4.63 -2.26
CA ALA A 148 -16.12 4.75 -3.05
C ALA A 148 -17.22 3.83 -2.51
N ALA A 149 -16.87 2.62 -2.06
CA ALA A 149 -17.78 1.70 -1.41
C ALA A 149 -18.35 2.20 -0.09
N SER A 150 -17.51 2.82 0.74
CA SER A 150 -17.92 3.37 2.03
C SER A 150 -18.93 4.52 1.90
N LEU A 151 -18.88 5.29 0.80
CA LEU A 151 -19.78 6.40 0.49
C LEU A 151 -21.21 5.93 0.23
N TYR A 152 -21.40 4.98 -0.69
CA TYR A 152 -22.76 4.51 -1.03
C TYR A 152 -23.34 3.52 0.00
N THR A 153 -22.49 2.91 0.82
CA THR A 153 -22.94 2.09 1.98
C THR A 153 -23.21 2.94 3.22
N THR A 154 -22.97 4.26 3.17
CA THR A 154 -23.13 5.22 4.28
C THR A 154 -22.30 4.89 5.53
N ILE A 155 -21.24 4.09 5.38
CA ILE A 155 -20.30 3.71 6.44
C ILE A 155 -19.26 4.81 6.66
N GLY A 156 -18.81 5.47 5.58
CA GLY A 156 -17.82 6.55 5.65
C GLY A 156 -18.47 7.85 6.13
N LYS A 157 -18.41 8.11 7.44
CA LYS A 157 -18.66 9.40 8.09
C LYS A 157 -17.41 9.86 8.83
#